data_AF-A0A2E1W2B5-F1
#
_entry.id   AF-A0A2E1W2B5-F1
#
_cell.length_a   1.000
_cell.length_b   1.000
_cell.length_c   1.000
_cell.angle_alpha   90.00
_cell.angle_beta   90.00
_cell.angle_gamma   90.00
#
_symmetry.space_group_name_H-M   'P 1'
#
loop_
_entity.id
_entity.type
_entity.pdbx_description
1 polymer ?
#
loop_
_entity_poly.entity_id
_entity_poly.type
_entity_poly.pdbx_seq_one_letter_code
_entity_poly.pdbx_strand_id
1 'polypeptide(L)'
;DYRMDPQVMSTEVGGSYGSLDDRLRTNSPPDLKVEGPSRRRVSVGEAVRLVAFAKDPDNFPARSDRSRLPRSLDQLYSARGVGSVVVSGAPGLRLTWFVYRGPASQVSFEPEQQKAWMDSRAWANSPWSPPYILPDVPPDNQWVADVIFRKPGNYVLRAVASDGSHFSYENVMVEVTH
;
A
#
# COMPACT_ATOMS: atom_id res chain seq x y z
N ASP A 1 -29.89 9.13 9.37
CA ASP A 1 -29.26 7.92 8.82
C ASP A 1 -27.86 8.32 8.34
N TYR A 2 -26.81 7.90 9.04
CA TYR A 2 -25.43 8.31 8.72
C TYR A 2 -24.88 7.31 7.71
N ARG A 3 -25.14 7.55 6.41
CA ARG A 3 -24.53 6.77 5.33
C ARG A 3 -23.15 7.37 5.05
N MET A 4 -22.09 6.64 5.41
CA MET A 4 -20.75 6.97 4.94
C MET A 4 -20.76 6.81 3.41
N ASP A 5 -20.62 7.91 2.68
CA ASP A 5 -20.55 7.91 1.22
C ASP A 5 -19.14 7.43 0.79
N PRO A 6 -19.02 6.32 0.05
CA PRO A 6 -17.73 5.82 -0.44
C PRO A 6 -16.96 6.84 -1.29
N GLN A 7 -17.66 7.75 -1.96
CA GLN A 7 -17.05 8.85 -2.70
C GLN A 7 -16.33 9.83 -1.76
N VAL A 8 -16.92 10.14 -0.60
CA VAL A 8 -16.29 11.00 0.42
C VAL A 8 -15.00 10.34 0.92
N MET A 9 -15.05 9.05 1.29
CA MET A 9 -13.86 8.29 1.72
C MET A 9 -12.76 8.27 0.65
N SER A 10 -13.12 8.09 -0.63
CA SER A 10 -12.18 8.16 -1.76
C SER A 10 -11.58 9.56 -1.92
N THR A 11 -12.37 10.62 -1.84
CA THR A 11 -11.86 11.99 -1.97
C THR A 11 -10.96 12.42 -0.81
N GLU A 12 -11.22 11.96 0.42
CA GLU A 12 -10.38 12.28 1.58
C GLU A 12 -8.96 11.70 1.44
N VAL A 13 -8.82 10.55 0.80
CA VAL A 13 -7.51 9.94 0.52
C VAL A 13 -6.92 10.37 -0.82
N GLY A 14 -7.60 11.24 -1.57
CA GLY A 14 -7.16 11.67 -2.89
C GLY A 14 -7.27 10.59 -3.98
N GLY A 15 -8.15 9.60 -3.78
CA GLY A 15 -8.25 8.43 -4.64
C GLY A 15 -8.57 8.78 -6.09
N SER A 16 -8.03 7.98 -7.01
CA SER A 16 -8.11 8.25 -8.46
C SER A 16 -7.70 9.67 -8.84
N TYR A 17 -6.60 10.17 -8.26
CA TYR A 17 -6.15 11.56 -8.43
C TYR A 17 -7.17 12.64 -8.00
N GLY A 18 -8.04 12.35 -7.03
CA GLY A 18 -9.08 13.27 -6.56
C GLY A 18 -10.31 13.34 -7.49
N SER A 19 -10.58 12.28 -8.25
CA SER A 19 -11.74 12.21 -9.15
C SER A 19 -13.07 12.23 -8.40
N LEU A 20 -14.09 12.85 -9.01
CA LEU A 20 -15.47 12.87 -8.55
C LEU A 20 -16.37 11.92 -9.35
N ASP A 21 -15.79 10.94 -10.07
CA ASP A 21 -16.56 9.96 -10.84
C ASP A 21 -17.61 9.25 -9.96
N ASP A 22 -18.88 9.30 -10.38
CA ASP A 22 -20.00 8.72 -9.63
C ASP A 22 -19.84 7.21 -9.41
N ARG A 23 -19.09 6.51 -10.26
CA ARG A 23 -18.79 5.09 -10.08
C ARG A 23 -17.99 4.80 -8.80
N LEU A 24 -17.27 5.79 -8.26
CA LEU A 24 -16.55 5.65 -6.98
C LEU A 24 -17.51 5.40 -5.81
N ARG A 25 -18.79 5.77 -5.94
CA ARG A 25 -19.83 5.50 -4.93
C ARG A 25 -20.18 4.02 -4.78
N THR A 26 -19.95 3.24 -5.83
CA THR A 26 -20.24 1.80 -5.87
C THR A 26 -18.96 0.97 -5.91
N ASN A 27 -17.82 1.59 -5.61
CA ASN A 27 -16.52 0.93 -5.61
C ASN A 27 -16.42 -0.10 -4.48
N SER A 28 -15.83 -1.25 -4.77
CA SER A 28 -15.62 -2.33 -3.79
C SER A 28 -14.18 -2.31 -3.30
N PRO A 29 -13.91 -2.50 -1.99
CA PRO A 29 -12.54 -2.61 -1.52
C PRO A 29 -11.88 -3.88 -2.11
N PRO A 30 -10.54 -3.90 -2.24
CA PRO A 30 -9.85 -5.12 -2.63
C PRO A 30 -10.08 -6.26 -1.64
N ASP A 31 -10.28 -7.47 -2.14
CA ASP A 31 -10.17 -8.68 -1.35
C ASP A 31 -8.72 -8.84 -0.89
N LEU A 32 -8.50 -9.16 0.39
CA LEU A 32 -7.16 -9.40 0.96
C LEU A 32 -7.20 -10.64 1.84
N LYS A 33 -6.18 -11.50 1.69
CA LYS A 33 -5.95 -12.66 2.54
C LYS A 33 -4.46 -12.89 2.77
N VAL A 34 -4.04 -13.09 4.01
CA VAL A 34 -2.67 -13.50 4.33
C VAL A 34 -2.56 -15.02 4.44
N GLU A 35 -1.52 -15.60 3.82
CA GLU A 35 -1.23 -17.02 3.92
C GLU A 35 -0.57 -17.37 5.27
N GLY A 36 -0.91 -18.54 5.80
CA GLY A 36 -0.33 -19.09 7.01
C GLY A 36 -0.96 -18.51 8.29
N PRO A 37 -0.37 -18.81 9.46
CA PRO A 37 -0.94 -18.43 10.73
C PRO A 37 -0.82 -16.92 10.98
N SER A 38 -1.86 -16.35 11.60
CA SER A 38 -1.90 -14.95 12.04
C SER A 38 -1.02 -14.66 13.27
N ARG A 39 -0.48 -15.71 13.90
CA ARG A 39 0.53 -15.65 14.98
C ARG A 39 1.74 -16.46 14.57
N ARG A 40 2.93 -15.87 14.66
CA ARG A 40 4.20 -16.48 14.27
C ARG A 40 5.24 -16.25 15.36
N ARG A 41 6.21 -17.14 15.44
CA ARG A 41 7.37 -17.01 16.32
C ARG A 41 8.65 -17.17 15.49
N VAL A 42 9.64 -16.33 15.75
CA VAL A 42 10.92 -16.30 15.02
C VAL A 42 12.04 -15.83 15.94
N SER A 43 13.29 -16.22 15.69
CA SER A 43 14.44 -15.64 16.40
C SER A 43 14.93 -14.35 15.74
N VAL A 44 15.62 -13.50 16.50
CA VAL A 44 16.26 -12.30 15.96
C VAL A 44 17.18 -12.67 14.79
N GLY A 45 17.08 -11.90 13.69
CA GLY A 45 17.88 -12.10 12.49
C GLY A 45 17.36 -13.16 11.51
N GLU A 46 16.42 -14.01 11.92
CA GLU A 46 15.77 -14.97 11.02
C GLU A 46 14.65 -14.27 10.22
N ALA A 47 14.56 -14.61 8.93
CA ALA A 47 13.56 -14.03 8.03
C ALA A 47 12.21 -14.74 8.16
N VAL A 48 11.13 -13.96 8.29
CA VAL A 48 9.76 -14.46 8.17
C VAL A 48 9.26 -14.14 6.77
N ARG A 49 8.85 -15.16 6.01
CA ARG A 49 8.22 -14.95 4.72
C ARG A 49 6.75 -14.61 4.86
N LEU A 50 6.36 -13.45 4.33
CA LEU A 50 4.99 -12.97 4.26
C LEU A 50 4.45 -13.17 2.85
N VAL A 51 3.28 -13.80 2.76
CA VAL A 51 2.57 -14.02 1.50
C VAL A 51 1.15 -13.53 1.71
N ALA A 52 0.71 -12.60 0.86
CA ALA A 52 -0.66 -12.12 0.83
C ALA A 52 -1.21 -12.23 -0.58
N PHE A 53 -2.50 -12.52 -0.68
CA PHE A 53 -3.26 -12.50 -1.91
C PHE A 53 -4.18 -11.29 -1.87
N ALA A 54 -4.06 -10.40 -2.84
CA ALA A 54 -4.91 -9.22 -2.92
C ALA A 54 -5.50 -9.10 -4.31
N LYS A 55 -6.82 -8.94 -4.42
CA LYS A 55 -7.52 -8.83 -5.69
C LYS A 55 -8.54 -7.71 -5.63
N ASP A 56 -8.53 -6.84 -6.62
CA ASP A 56 -9.60 -5.87 -6.82
C ASP A 56 -10.75 -6.55 -7.61
N PRO A 57 -11.94 -6.74 -7.01
CA PRO A 57 -13.01 -7.52 -7.61
C PRO A 57 -13.72 -6.79 -8.77
N ASP A 58 -13.73 -5.46 -8.77
CA ASP A 58 -14.36 -4.64 -9.81
C ASP A 58 -13.35 -3.88 -10.68
N ASN A 59 -12.06 -3.96 -10.34
CA ASN A 59 -10.94 -3.31 -11.04
C ASN A 59 -11.18 -1.80 -11.18
N PHE A 60 -11.66 -1.17 -10.11
CA PHE A 60 -11.99 0.23 -10.06
C PHE A 60 -11.42 0.92 -8.81
N PRO A 61 -10.90 2.16 -8.90
CA PRO A 61 -10.48 2.81 -10.14
C PRO A 61 -9.33 2.04 -10.81
N ALA A 62 -9.43 1.82 -12.12
CA ALA A 62 -8.44 1.07 -12.87
C ALA A 62 -7.06 1.75 -12.83
N ARG A 63 -5.99 0.94 -12.86
CA ARG A 63 -4.60 1.40 -12.86
C ARG A 63 -4.35 2.43 -13.96
N SER A 64 -3.72 3.54 -13.60
CA SER A 64 -3.39 4.60 -14.56
C SER A 64 -2.04 4.40 -15.24
N ASP A 65 -1.99 4.67 -16.54
CA ASP A 65 -0.76 4.76 -17.33
C ASP A 65 0.22 5.85 -16.86
N ARG A 66 -0.25 6.82 -16.06
CA ARG A 66 0.59 7.84 -15.42
C ARG A 66 1.51 7.27 -14.33
N SER A 67 1.22 6.07 -13.86
CA SER A 67 1.92 5.42 -12.74
C SER A 67 3.21 4.69 -13.15
N ARG A 68 3.75 4.98 -14.34
CA ARG A 68 4.98 4.37 -14.85
C ARG A 68 6.22 5.16 -14.48
N LEU A 69 7.35 4.46 -14.35
CA LEU A 69 8.68 5.05 -14.19
C LEU A 69 8.95 6.13 -15.26
N PRO A 70 9.42 7.33 -14.86
CA PRO A 70 9.87 8.35 -15.80
C PRO A 70 10.97 7.80 -16.72
N ARG A 71 10.91 8.12 -18.01
CA ARG A 71 11.86 7.67 -19.05
C ARG A 71 12.92 8.72 -19.40
N SER A 72 12.82 9.94 -18.86
CA SER A 72 13.77 11.03 -19.07
C SER A 72 13.89 11.94 -17.84
N LEU A 73 14.99 12.70 -17.75
CA LEU A 73 15.19 13.71 -16.71
C LEU A 73 14.11 14.81 -16.77
N ASP A 74 13.69 15.22 -17.96
CA ASP A 74 12.60 16.20 -18.11
C ASP A 74 11.29 15.66 -17.55
N GLN A 75 10.99 14.37 -17.72
CA GLN A 75 9.83 13.74 -17.12
C GLN A 75 9.96 13.63 -15.59
N LEU A 76 11.17 13.31 -15.12
CA LEU A 76 11.55 13.22 -13.69
C LEU A 76 11.36 14.56 -12.95
N TYR A 77 11.78 15.67 -13.57
CA TYR A 77 11.73 17.02 -13.01
C TYR A 77 10.51 17.85 -13.47
N SER A 78 9.59 17.25 -14.23
CA SER A 78 8.42 17.99 -14.72
C SER A 78 7.53 18.46 -13.57
N ALA A 79 7.28 19.77 -13.49
CA ALA A 79 6.29 20.34 -12.57
C ALA A 79 4.86 19.85 -12.83
N ARG A 80 4.59 19.19 -13.97
CA ARG A 80 3.31 18.51 -14.24
C ARG A 80 3.08 17.27 -13.36
N GLY A 81 4.15 16.73 -12.76
CA GLY A 81 4.06 15.73 -11.68
C GLY A 81 4.11 16.35 -10.28
N VAL A 82 4.51 17.62 -10.15
CA VAL A 82 4.66 18.31 -8.86
C VAL A 82 3.54 19.35 -8.73
N GLY A 83 2.38 18.92 -8.23
CA GLY A 83 1.36 19.87 -7.78
C GLY A 83 -0.07 19.44 -8.04
N SER A 84 -0.61 18.68 -7.11
CA SER A 84 -2.03 18.80 -6.77
C SER A 84 -2.09 19.54 -5.43
N VAL A 85 -2.87 20.63 -5.35
CA VAL A 85 -3.17 21.34 -4.09
C VAL A 85 -3.91 20.42 -3.11
N VAL A 86 -4.53 19.36 -3.64
CA VAL A 86 -5.23 18.29 -2.93
C VAL A 86 -4.36 17.04 -2.89
N VAL A 87 -4.44 16.22 -1.84
CA VAL A 87 -3.77 14.92 -1.87
C VAL A 87 -4.33 14.12 -3.05
N SER A 88 -3.47 13.50 -3.84
CA SER A 88 -3.84 12.70 -5.01
C SER A 88 -3.03 11.41 -5.00
N GLY A 89 -3.69 10.26 -4.97
CA GLY A 89 -3.09 8.94 -5.01
C GLY A 89 -3.27 8.29 -6.37
N ALA A 90 -2.28 7.54 -6.83
CA ALA A 90 -2.42 6.75 -8.05
C ALA A 90 -3.54 5.68 -7.89
N PRO A 91 -4.44 5.53 -8.88
CA PRO A 91 -5.42 4.44 -8.90
C PRO A 91 -4.76 3.13 -9.33
N GLY A 92 -5.39 2.03 -8.96
CA GLY A 92 -4.98 0.67 -9.22
C GLY A 92 -4.57 -0.09 -7.96
N LEU A 93 -4.76 -1.40 -8.02
CA LEU A 93 -4.40 -2.34 -6.97
C LEU A 93 -2.92 -2.24 -6.57
N ARG A 94 -2.69 -2.10 -5.27
CA ARG A 94 -1.38 -2.12 -4.62
C ARG A 94 -1.48 -2.83 -3.27
N LEU A 95 -0.37 -3.39 -2.83
CA LEU A 95 -0.21 -3.90 -1.48
C LEU A 95 1.10 -3.40 -0.86
N THR A 96 1.05 -3.08 0.43
CA THR A 96 2.25 -2.81 1.23
C THR A 96 2.15 -3.47 2.60
N TRP A 97 3.30 -3.91 3.11
CA TRP A 97 3.47 -4.32 4.50
C TRP A 97 4.14 -3.23 5.33
N PHE A 98 3.69 -3.05 6.57
CA PHE A 98 4.39 -2.19 7.52
C PHE A 98 4.25 -2.69 8.96
N VAL A 99 5.10 -2.18 9.85
CA VAL A 99 5.00 -2.43 11.29
C VAL A 99 3.91 -1.54 11.87
N TYR A 100 2.76 -2.13 12.19
CA TYR A 100 1.62 -1.45 12.82
C TYR A 100 1.84 -1.24 14.33
N ARG A 101 2.49 -2.21 15.00
CA ARG A 101 2.90 -2.10 16.41
C ARG A 101 4.27 -2.74 16.63
N GLY A 102 5.09 -2.11 17.47
CA GLY A 102 6.46 -2.53 17.76
C GLY A 102 7.51 -1.51 17.26
N PRO A 103 8.80 -1.71 17.59
CA PRO A 103 9.87 -0.80 17.20
C PRO A 103 10.18 -0.93 15.69
N ALA A 104 9.46 -0.18 14.86
CA ALA A 104 9.56 -0.24 13.40
C ALA A 104 10.98 -0.03 12.85
N SER A 105 11.80 0.79 13.52
CA SER A 105 13.21 1.02 13.12
C SER A 105 14.11 -0.21 13.27
N GLN A 106 13.62 -1.29 13.88
CA GLN A 106 14.33 -2.56 14.07
C GLN A 106 13.85 -3.64 13.10
N VAL A 107 13.04 -3.28 12.11
CA VAL A 107 12.42 -4.20 11.15
C VAL A 107 12.77 -3.76 9.75
N SER A 108 13.17 -4.71 8.90
CA SER A 108 13.42 -4.49 7.48
C SER A 108 12.64 -5.48 6.64
N PHE A 109 12.09 -4.99 5.52
CA PHE A 109 11.36 -5.80 4.54
C PHE A 109 12.18 -5.89 3.25
N GLU A 110 12.12 -7.04 2.58
CA GLU A 110 12.64 -7.25 1.24
C GLU A 110 11.54 -7.89 0.37
N PRO A 111 11.09 -7.24 -0.73
CA PRO A 111 11.51 -5.92 -1.19
C PRO A 111 11.10 -4.80 -0.21
N GLU A 112 11.73 -3.63 -0.36
CA GLU A 112 11.31 -2.43 0.37
C GLU A 112 9.83 -2.13 0.10
N GLN A 113 9.10 -1.79 1.16
CA GLN A 113 7.66 -1.56 1.10
C GLN A 113 7.35 -0.06 0.93
N GLN A 114 6.35 0.26 0.11
CA GLN A 114 5.88 1.64 -0.05
C GLN A 114 5.17 2.14 1.22
N LYS A 115 5.13 3.44 1.43
CA LYS A 115 4.38 4.02 2.57
C LYS A 115 2.90 3.68 2.49
N ALA A 116 2.34 3.29 3.63
CA ALA A 116 0.91 3.00 3.81
C ALA A 116 0.08 4.25 4.16
N TRP A 117 0.70 5.44 4.26
CA TRP A 117 0.05 6.71 4.60
C TRP A 117 0.38 7.81 3.58
N MET A 118 -0.46 8.84 3.57
CA MET A 118 -0.40 9.95 2.63
C MET A 118 0.83 10.82 2.87
N ASP A 119 1.89 10.58 2.08
CA ASP A 119 3.06 11.44 1.97
C ASP A 119 3.16 11.95 0.52
N SER A 120 2.90 13.25 0.33
CA SER A 120 2.86 13.88 -0.99
C SER A 120 4.20 14.52 -1.41
N ARG A 121 5.22 14.47 -0.54
CA ARG A 121 6.55 14.99 -0.86
C ARG A 121 7.12 14.20 -2.03
N ALA A 122 7.64 14.89 -3.03
CA ALA A 122 8.30 14.23 -4.16
C ALA A 122 9.37 13.25 -3.65
N TRP A 123 9.47 12.07 -4.30
CA TRP A 123 10.44 11.02 -3.98
C TRP A 123 10.23 10.31 -2.63
N ALA A 124 9.05 10.41 -2.02
CA ALA A 124 8.81 9.89 -0.68
C ALA A 124 8.54 8.36 -0.59
N ASN A 125 8.74 7.59 -1.67
CA ASN A 125 8.36 6.17 -1.76
C ASN A 125 6.89 5.94 -1.33
N SER A 126 5.99 6.77 -1.88
CA SER A 126 4.59 6.85 -1.50
C SER A 126 3.69 6.84 -2.73
N PRO A 127 2.57 6.11 -2.71
CA PRO A 127 1.54 6.16 -3.77
C PRO A 127 0.95 7.55 -4.00
N TRP A 128 1.16 8.48 -3.06
CA TRP A 128 0.72 9.88 -3.12
C TRP A 128 1.84 10.86 -3.49
N SER A 129 3.06 10.37 -3.70
CA SER A 129 4.21 11.20 -4.08
C SER A 129 4.54 11.05 -5.57
N PRO A 130 4.85 12.14 -6.28
CA PRO A 130 5.49 12.02 -7.58
C PRO A 130 6.86 11.36 -7.45
N PRO A 131 7.24 10.48 -8.40
CA PRO A 131 6.60 10.20 -9.70
C PRO A 131 5.45 9.15 -9.72
N TYR A 132 4.65 9.01 -8.66
CA TYR A 132 3.41 8.20 -8.60
C TYR A 132 3.57 6.76 -9.10
N ILE A 133 4.73 6.15 -8.88
CA ILE A 133 5.06 4.83 -9.41
C ILE A 133 4.37 3.76 -8.54
N LEU A 134 3.48 2.99 -9.15
CA LEU A 134 2.97 1.77 -8.55
C LEU A 134 3.73 0.57 -9.14
N PRO A 135 4.20 -0.38 -8.32
CA PRO A 135 4.67 -1.66 -8.83
C PRO A 135 3.57 -2.38 -9.62
N ASP A 136 3.93 -3.15 -10.64
CA ASP A 136 2.95 -3.99 -11.34
C ASP A 136 2.36 -5.03 -10.38
N VAL A 137 1.09 -5.38 -10.61
CA VAL A 137 0.43 -6.44 -9.83
C VAL A 137 1.19 -7.75 -10.11
N PRO A 138 1.68 -8.45 -9.06
CA PRO A 138 2.44 -9.67 -9.25
C PRO A 138 1.59 -10.78 -9.89
N PRO A 139 2.22 -11.76 -10.56
CA PRO A 139 1.52 -12.96 -11.04
C PRO A 139 0.68 -13.60 -9.94
N ASP A 140 -0.46 -14.16 -10.33
CA ASP A 140 -1.41 -14.84 -9.44
C ASP A 140 -1.92 -13.98 -8.25
N ASN A 141 -1.76 -12.66 -8.34
CA ASN A 141 -2.09 -11.71 -7.26
C ASN A 141 -1.35 -12.02 -5.95
N GLN A 142 -0.19 -12.67 -6.02
CA GLN A 142 0.59 -13.10 -4.87
C GLN A 142 1.66 -12.07 -4.51
N TRP A 143 1.44 -11.35 -3.41
CA TRP A 143 2.34 -10.34 -2.88
C TRP A 143 3.23 -10.93 -1.81
N VAL A 144 4.54 -10.87 -2.05
CA VAL A 144 5.54 -11.53 -1.22
C VAL A 144 6.50 -10.50 -0.66
N ALA A 145 6.80 -10.62 0.64
CA ALA A 145 7.91 -9.93 1.27
C ALA A 145 8.54 -10.80 2.36
N ASP A 146 9.85 -10.75 2.49
CA ASP A 146 10.56 -11.31 3.64
C ASP A 146 10.81 -10.20 4.66
N VAL A 147 10.59 -10.48 5.95
CA VAL A 147 10.78 -9.51 7.03
C VAL A 147 11.78 -10.03 8.06
N ILE A 148 12.72 -9.18 8.47
CA ILE A 148 13.75 -9.49 9.47
C ILE A 148 13.63 -8.53 10.65
N PHE A 149 13.78 -9.06 11.86
CA PHE A 149 13.71 -8.32 13.12
C PHE A 149 15.08 -8.29 13.81
N ARG A 150 15.51 -7.11 14.26
CA ARG A 150 16.82 -6.92 14.93
C ARG A 150 16.74 -6.90 16.46
N LYS A 151 15.55 -6.92 17.03
CA LYS A 151 15.33 -6.96 18.49
C LYS A 151 14.20 -7.92 18.85
N PRO A 152 14.31 -8.63 19.98
CA PRO A 152 13.22 -9.44 20.50
C PRO A 152 12.03 -8.55 20.90
N GLY A 153 10.85 -9.14 20.94
CA GLY A 153 9.61 -8.46 21.32
C GLY A 153 8.40 -8.91 20.53
N ASN A 154 7.27 -8.27 20.79
CA ASN A 154 6.01 -8.53 20.09
C ASN A 154 5.77 -7.46 19.02
N TYR A 155 5.57 -7.90 17.79
CA TYR A 155 5.31 -7.06 16.64
C TYR A 155 3.94 -7.37 16.05
N VAL A 156 3.30 -6.35 15.51
CA VAL A 156 2.14 -6.52 14.62
C VAL A 156 2.51 -5.95 13.27
N LEU A 157 2.59 -6.82 12.27
CA LEU A 157 2.72 -6.44 10.88
C LEU A 157 1.32 -6.31 10.29
N ARG A 158 1.12 -5.31 9.43
CA ARG A 158 -0.15 -5.11 8.72
C ARG A 158 0.08 -5.09 7.23
N ALA A 159 -0.65 -5.95 6.53
CA ALA A 159 -0.84 -5.84 5.09
C ALA A 159 -1.94 -4.80 4.82
N VAL A 160 -1.70 -3.91 3.86
CA VAL A 160 -2.67 -2.94 3.37
C VAL A 160 -2.83 -3.14 1.88
N ALA A 161 -3.99 -3.62 1.46
CA ALA A 161 -4.37 -3.61 0.04
C ALA A 161 -5.20 -2.36 -0.26
N SER A 162 -4.99 -1.73 -1.41
CA SER A 162 -5.76 -0.59 -1.85
C SER A 162 -5.87 -0.57 -3.37
N ASP A 163 -7.01 -0.13 -3.89
CA ASP A 163 -7.25 0.16 -5.31
C ASP A 163 -6.97 1.64 -5.67
N GLY A 164 -6.51 2.46 -4.70
CA GLY A 164 -6.43 3.91 -4.85
C GLY A 164 -7.47 4.69 -4.07
N SER A 165 -8.61 4.09 -3.75
CA SER A 165 -9.80 4.72 -3.19
C SER A 165 -10.29 4.04 -1.91
N HIS A 166 -10.26 2.71 -1.87
CA HIS A 166 -10.58 1.89 -0.71
C HIS A 166 -9.37 1.10 -0.20
N PHE A 167 -9.52 0.55 1.01
CA PHE A 167 -8.47 -0.15 1.71
C PHE A 167 -9.00 -1.39 2.42
N SER A 168 -8.22 -2.46 2.37
CA SER A 168 -8.39 -3.68 3.15
C SER A 168 -7.15 -3.96 3.99
N TYR A 169 -7.35 -4.57 5.14
CA TYR A 169 -6.30 -4.73 6.14
C TYR A 169 -6.29 -6.13 6.73
N GLU A 170 -5.11 -6.73 6.86
CA GLU A 170 -4.90 -7.93 7.65
C GLU A 170 -3.65 -7.81 8.53
N ASN A 171 -3.67 -8.45 9.71
CA ASN A 171 -2.57 -8.37 10.68
C ASN A 171 -1.93 -9.73 10.91
N VAL A 172 -0.61 -9.73 11.04
CA VAL A 172 0.20 -10.86 11.52
C VAL A 172 0.90 -10.43 12.81
N MET A 173 0.67 -11.17 13.89
CA MET A 173 1.38 -11.03 15.15
C MET A 173 2.66 -11.88 15.10
N VAL A 174 3.80 -11.27 15.39
CA VAL A 174 5.10 -11.95 15.41
C VAL A 174 5.72 -11.78 16.79
N GLU A 175 5.95 -12.89 17.46
CA GLU A 175 6.77 -12.98 18.67
C GLU A 175 8.21 -13.23 18.25
N VAL A 176 9.10 -12.28 18.54
CA VAL A 176 10.52 -12.38 18.23
C VAL A 176 11.28 -12.72 19.50
N THR A 177 11.96 -13.86 19.49
CA THR A 177 12.79 -14.36 20.59
C THR A 177 14.27 -14.09 20.31
N HIS A 178 15.13 -14.27 21.31
CA HIS A 178 16.58 -14.21 21.12
C HIS A 178 17.09 -15.28 20.16
#